data_AF-A0A494BBG0-F1
#
_entry.id   AF-A0A494BBG0-F1
#
_cell.length_a   1.000
_cell.length_b   1.000
_cell.length_c   1.000
_cell.angle_alpha   90.00
_cell.angle_beta   90.00
_cell.angle_gamma   90.00
#
_symmetry.space_group_name_H-M   'P 1'
#
loop_
_entity.id
_entity.type
_entity.pdbx_description
1 polymer ?
#
loop_
_entity_poly.entity_id
_entity_poly.type
_entity_poly.pdbx_seq_one_letter_code
_entity_poly.pdbx_strand_id
1 'polypeptide(L)' 'MSGDLSRCLGKGSCPPGPVPEGVIRIYSMRFCPYSHRARLVLKAKGIRFLNIRTLPSSAETVYP' A
#
# COMPACT_ATOMS: atom_id res chain seq x y z
N MET A 1 -17.75 1.74 -0.93
CA MET A 1 -17.11 0.69 -0.10
C MET A 1 -15.72 0.42 -0.65
N SER A 2 -14.65 0.86 0.02
CA SER A 2 -13.29 0.79 -0.54
C SER A 2 -12.77 -0.64 -0.53
N GLY A 3 -12.58 -1.21 -1.72
CA GLY A 3 -12.06 -2.55 -1.99
C GLY A 3 -10.71 -2.80 -1.35
N ASP A 4 -10.77 -3.24 -0.10
CA ASP A 4 -9.65 -3.57 0.75
C ASP A 4 -9.55 -5.10 0.88
N LEU A 5 -9.57 -5.83 -0.24
CA LEU A 5 -9.49 -7.30 -0.26
C LEU A 5 -8.17 -7.83 -0.82
N SER A 6 -7.22 -6.97 -1.20
CA SER A 6 -5.89 -7.41 -1.67
C SER A 6 -5.18 -8.26 -0.62
N ARG A 7 -4.51 -9.33 -1.06
CA ARG A 7 -3.66 -10.18 -0.21
C ARG A 7 -2.38 -9.43 0.17
N CYS A 8 -1.83 -9.75 1.34
CA CYS A 8 -0.56 -9.18 1.79
C CYS A 8 0.60 -9.81 1.00
N LEU A 9 1.51 -8.98 0.51
CA LEU A 9 2.77 -9.34 -0.11
C LEU A 9 3.80 -9.68 0.97
N GLY A 10 4.31 -10.90 0.93
CA GLY A 10 5.31 -11.43 1.86
C GLY A 10 6.65 -11.68 1.19
N LYS A 11 7.62 -12.17 1.95
CA LYS A 11 8.91 -12.62 1.43
C LYS A 11 8.68 -13.71 0.38
N GLY A 12 9.08 -13.47 -0.87
CA GLY A 12 8.84 -14.38 -2.01
C GLY A 12 7.63 -14.05 -2.89
N SER A 13 6.85 -13.01 -2.57
CA SER A 13 5.83 -12.52 -3.51
C SER A 13 6.45 -11.68 -4.63
N CYS A 14 5.92 -11.79 -5.85
CA CYS A 14 6.38 -10.98 -6.98
C CYS A 14 6.37 -9.49 -6.63
N PRO A 15 7.48 -8.78 -6.85
CA PRO A 15 7.53 -7.35 -6.60
C PRO A 15 6.47 -6.65 -7.48
N PRO A 16 5.76 -5.65 -6.95
CA PRO A 16 4.79 -4.91 -7.75
C PRO A 16 5.54 -4.19 -8.90
N GLY A 17 4.94 -4.18 -10.09
CA GLY A 17 5.53 -3.55 -11.30
C GLY A 17 5.73 -2.03 -11.17
N PRO A 18 6.03 -1.27 -12.23
CA PRO A 18 6.23 0.19 -12.16
C PRO A 18 4.94 0.98 -11.92
N VAL A 19 5.04 2.14 -11.24
CA VAL A 19 3.88 2.96 -10.85
C VAL A 19 3.31 3.62 -12.11
N PRO A 20 2.00 3.49 -12.40
CA PRO A 20 1.40 4.26 -13.49
C PRO A 20 1.42 5.76 -13.16
N GLU A 21 1.63 6.59 -14.18
CA GLU A 21 1.79 8.03 -14.04
C GLU A 21 0.51 8.67 -13.45
N GLY A 22 0.68 9.57 -12.47
CA GLY A 22 -0.45 10.22 -11.79
C GLY A 22 -1.15 9.36 -10.73
N VAL A 23 -0.55 8.26 -10.28
CA VAL A 23 -1.03 7.46 -9.13
C VAL A 23 0.08 7.33 -8.09
N ILE A 24 -0.25 7.56 -6.82
CA ILE A 24 0.70 7.36 -5.71
C ILE A 24 0.57 5.94 -5.17
N ARG A 25 1.70 5.30 -4.84
CA ARG A 25 1.68 4.02 -4.12
C ARG A 25 1.76 4.23 -2.63
N ILE A 26 0.91 3.50 -1.92
CA ILE A 26 1.02 3.35 -0.47
C ILE A 26 1.22 1.87 -0.16
N TYR A 27 2.28 1.60 0.59
CA TYR A 27 2.42 0.34 1.33
C TYR A 27 1.66 0.48 2.64
N SER A 28 0.62 -0.35 2.83
CA SER A 28 -0.18 -0.36 4.05
C SER A 28 -0.30 -1.75 4.65
N MET A 29 -0.63 -1.78 5.93
CA MET A 29 -1.10 -3.00 6.60
C MET A 29 -2.50 -2.77 7.14
N ARG A 30 -3.30 -3.84 7.27
CA ARG A 30 -4.71 -3.75 7.71
C ARG A 30 -4.86 -3.10 9.08
N PHE A 31 -3.95 -3.40 10.00
CA PHE A 31 -4.05 -2.99 11.40
C PHE A 31 -3.06 -1.89 11.79
N CYS A 32 -2.35 -1.29 10.81
CA CYS A 32 -1.40 -0.22 11.10
C CYS A 32 -2.12 1.14 11.19
N PRO A 33 -2.11 1.81 12.36
CA PRO A 33 -2.75 3.12 12.52
C PRO A 33 -2.09 4.21 11.66
N TYR A 34 -0.78 4.12 11.42
CA TYR A 34 -0.04 5.06 10.58
C TYR A 34 -0.46 4.98 9.11
N SER A 35 -0.58 3.77 8.57
CA SER A 35 -1.03 3.58 7.19
C SER A 35 -2.49 4.00 7.01
N HIS A 36 -3.32 3.79 8.03
CA HIS A 36 -4.71 4.24 8.03
C HIS A 36 -4.81 5.77 7.90
N ARG A 37 -3.99 6.52 8.65
CA ARG A 37 -3.94 7.99 8.58
C ARG A 37 -3.61 8.47 7.16
N ALA A 38 -2.59 7.90 6.52
CA ALA A 38 -2.21 8.27 5.16
C ALA A 38 -3.34 8.03 4.15
N ARG A 39 -4.07 6.90 4.29
CA ARG A 39 -5.22 6.59 3.43
C ARG A 39 -6.37 7.57 3.60
N LEU A 40 -6.63 8.04 4.83
CA LEU A 40 -7.65 9.07 5.08
C LEU A 40 -7.28 10.39 4.41
N VAL A 41 -6.02 10.82 4.51
CA VAL A 41 -5.55 12.05 3.86
C VAL A 41 -5.65 11.95 2.34
N LEU A 42 -5.23 10.83 1.75
CA LEU A 42 -5.33 10.66 0.29
C LEU A 42 -6.78 10.62 -0.19
N LYS A 43 -7.67 9.96 0.55
CA LYS A 43 -9.12 9.97 0.25
C LYS A 43 -9.71 11.37 0.37
N ALA A 44 -9.36 12.12 1.43
CA ALA A 44 -9.84 13.48 1.63
C ALA A 44 -9.37 14.43 0.53
N LYS A 45 -8.16 14.22 0.00
CA LYS A 45 -7.62 15.00 -1.14
C LYS A 45 -8.09 14.52 -2.51
N GLY A 46 -8.85 13.41 -2.59
CA GLY A 46 -9.31 12.86 -3.88
C GLY A 46 -8.17 12.34 -4.77
N ILE A 47 -7.01 12.01 -4.21
CA ILE A 47 -5.86 11.54 -4.99
C ILE A 47 -6.06 10.06 -5.32
N ARG A 48 -5.76 9.66 -6.55
CA ARG A 48 -5.75 8.25 -6.95
C ARG A 48 -4.51 7.57 -6.34
N PHE A 49 -4.74 6.51 -5.58
CA PHE A 49 -3.64 5.75 -4.96
C PHE A 49 -3.82 4.25 -5.10
N LEU A 50 -2.70 3.57 -5.29
CA LEU A 50 -2.62 2.12 -5.29
C LEU A 50 -2.24 1.66 -3.89
N ASN A 51 -3.16 0.94 -3.24
CA ASN A 51 -2.93 0.37 -1.93
C ASN A 51 -2.32 -1.04 -2.04
N ILE A 52 -1.04 -1.17 -1.72
CA ILE A 52 -0.33 -2.44 -1.69
C ILE A 52 -0.21 -2.88 -0.23
N ARG A 53 -0.60 -4.12 0.05
CA ARG A 53 -0.49 -4.67 1.40
C ARG A 53 0.81 -5.39 1.55
N THR A 54 1.58 -5.06 2.56
CA THR A 54 2.82 -5.76 2.90
C THR A 54 2.66 -6.49 4.22
N LEU A 55 3.43 -7.55 4.41
CA LEU A 55 3.68 -8.10 5.74
C LEU A 55 4.74 -7.23 6.43
N PRO A 56 4.74 -7.14 7.78
CA PRO A 56 5.75 -6.36 8.49
C PRO A 56 7.17 -6.86 8.17
N SER A 57 7.33 -8.16 7.94
CA SER A 57 8.60 -8.79 7.58
C SER A 57 9.08 -8.54 6.15
N SER A 58 8.22 -8.02 5.26
CA SER A 58 8.61 -7.70 3.87
C SER A 58 8.87 -6.21 3.65
N ALA A 59 8.59 -5.36 4.64
CA ALA A 59 8.90 -3.92 4.55
C ALA A 59 10.40 -3.67 4.36
N GLU A 60 11.26 -4.43 5.04
CA GLU A 60 12.72 -4.31 4.97
C GLU A 60 13.30 -4.72 3.60
N THR A 61 12.61 -5.59 2.85
CA THR A 61 13.07 -6.02 1.51
C THR A 61 12.60 -5.10 0.37
N VAL A 62 11.73 -4.13 0.65
CA VAL A 62 11.15 -3.23 -0.37
C VAL A 62 11.81 -1.86 -0.36
N TYR A 63 12.48 -1.48 0.74
CA TYR A 63 13.32 -0.29 0.81
C TYR A 63 14.79 -0.71 0.69
N PRO A 64 15.48 -0.40 -0.42
CA PRO A 64 16.94 -0.47 -0.45
C PRO A 64 17.58 0.56 0.48
#